data_AF-A0A9D0HDN1-F1
#
_entry.id   AF-A0A9D0HDN1-F1
#
_cell.length_a   1.000
_cell.length_b   1.000
_cell.length_c   1.000
_cell.angle_alpha   90.00
_cell.angle_beta   90.00
_cell.angle_gamma   90.00
#
_symmetry.space_group_name_H-M   'P 1'
#
loop_
_entity.id
_entity.type
_entity.pdbx_description
1 polymer ?
#
loop_
_entity_poly.entity_id
_entity_poly.type
_entity_poly.pdbx_seq_one_letter_code
_entity_poly.pdbx_strand_id
1 'polypeptide(L)'
;MNIKRLLAIALLATPAAVFSVAQGCATEPLPQDICSWLSDDNNCYTRFANDVVPQCGYFPPADPSDPLASATGSFASLDDLSVCIGNQGGQIIFDPPLDPATFPITQEQSFTILDKKAVECGNILYFSDASFTVTINPVDKNDAGTATCPDGTPLGDNILGGAFGVEKEAGRERIDVKCPGGLEQYNFNLLQQQTCIERTGDANRKAQLTKAFKDNMPRAELITNRGVPATNDGPGVSGYARLRVYYPPAPANDPTCGSATANAPKAGEPRVVEYFNCLIPPPPAPCSNMVKDGNETDVDCGGNCPTKCGEGQNCNSNNDCDSSVGLTCGFVGGIQQCKM
;
A
#
# COMPACT_ATOMS: atom_id res chain seq x y z
N MET A 1 59.74 31.67 -31.57
CA MET A 1 59.39 30.37 -32.19
C MET A 1 58.89 29.48 -31.05
N ASN A 2 57.62 29.12 -30.86
CA ASN A 2 56.43 29.12 -31.70
C ASN A 2 55.16 29.20 -30.82
N ILE A 3 54.22 30.04 -31.26
CA ILE A 3 52.76 29.83 -31.32
C ILE A 3 52.01 29.57 -29.99
N LYS A 4 51.42 30.67 -29.50
CA LYS A 4 50.32 30.70 -28.51
C LYS A 4 49.05 30.09 -29.15
N ARG A 5 48.43 29.10 -28.51
CA ARG A 5 47.04 28.70 -28.79
C ARG A 5 46.11 29.50 -27.87
N LEU A 6 45.41 30.47 -28.45
CA LEU A 6 44.22 31.07 -27.85
C LEU A 6 43.09 30.05 -27.88
N LEU A 7 42.50 29.72 -26.73
CA LEU A 7 41.15 29.19 -26.66
C LEU A 7 40.21 30.37 -26.39
N ALA A 8 39.32 30.64 -27.34
CA ALA A 8 38.28 31.64 -27.23
C ALA A 8 37.18 31.14 -26.27
N ILE A 9 36.98 31.85 -25.16
CA ILE A 9 35.83 31.68 -24.27
C ILE A 9 34.69 32.51 -24.90
N ALA A 10 33.69 31.84 -25.47
CA ALA A 10 32.47 32.48 -25.92
C ALA A 10 31.65 32.89 -24.69
N LEU A 11 31.69 34.19 -24.38
CA LEU A 11 30.88 34.83 -23.36
C LEU A 11 29.46 35.02 -23.92
N LEU A 12 28.56 34.06 -23.67
CA LEU A 12 27.13 34.25 -23.93
C LEU A 12 26.54 35.12 -22.80
N ALA A 13 26.32 36.39 -23.12
CA ALA A 13 25.55 37.31 -22.29
C ALA A 13 24.10 36.80 -22.21
N THR A 14 23.68 36.36 -21.02
CA THR A 14 22.25 36.19 -20.71
C THR A 14 21.67 37.57 -20.39
N PRO A 15 20.48 37.92 -20.90
CA PRO A 15 19.79 39.12 -20.45
C PRO A 15 19.39 38.91 -18.99
N ALA A 16 19.89 39.78 -18.12
CA ALA A 16 19.41 39.91 -16.75
C ALA A 16 17.93 40.34 -16.81
N ALA A 17 17.02 39.38 -16.60
CA ALA A 17 15.63 39.71 -16.33
C ALA A 17 15.59 40.43 -14.98
N VAL A 18 15.25 41.72 -15.02
CA VAL A 18 14.99 42.54 -13.85
C VAL A 18 13.78 41.94 -13.15
N PHE A 19 14.01 41.17 -12.08
CA PHE A 19 12.95 40.75 -11.17
C PHE A 19 12.51 41.97 -10.37
N SER A 20 11.40 42.56 -10.80
CA SER A 20 10.61 43.47 -9.98
C SER A 20 10.15 42.68 -8.74
N VAL A 21 10.70 43.00 -7.56
CA VAL A 21 10.17 42.53 -6.28
C VAL A 21 8.83 43.22 -6.02
N ALA A 22 7.78 42.68 -6.62
CA ALA A 22 6.43 42.86 -6.10
C ALA A 22 6.32 41.97 -4.86
N GLN A 23 6.37 42.59 -3.67
CA GLN A 23 5.82 42.00 -2.46
C GLN A 23 4.29 41.95 -2.59
N GLY A 24 3.81 41.08 -3.48
CA GLY A 24 2.43 40.63 -3.47
C GLY A 24 2.43 39.29 -2.76
N CYS A 25 1.53 39.11 -1.77
CA CYS A 25 1.20 37.77 -1.29
C CYS A 25 1.05 36.86 -2.52
N ALA A 26 1.84 35.80 -2.62
CA ALA A 26 1.56 34.76 -3.59
C ALA A 26 0.10 34.37 -3.35
N THR A 27 -0.77 34.66 -4.30
CA THR A 27 -2.17 34.27 -4.25
C THR A 27 -2.18 32.77 -4.42
N GLU A 28 -1.96 32.05 -3.32
CA GLU A 28 -2.32 30.65 -3.19
C GLU A 28 -3.74 30.51 -3.77
N PRO A 29 -3.97 29.63 -4.76
CA PRO A 29 -5.31 29.44 -5.30
C PRO A 29 -6.26 29.16 -4.13
N LEU A 30 -7.39 29.87 -4.10
CA LEU A 30 -8.37 29.70 -3.05
C LEU A 30 -8.80 28.22 -3.03
N PRO A 31 -8.91 27.59 -1.84
CA PRO A 31 -9.37 26.22 -1.74
C PRO A 31 -10.72 26.05 -2.43
N GLN A 32 -10.84 25.05 -3.30
CA GLN A 32 -12.07 24.76 -4.02
C GLN A 32 -13.13 24.12 -3.09
N ASP A 33 -14.40 24.19 -3.47
CA ASP A 33 -15.50 23.61 -2.66
C ASP A 33 -15.47 22.07 -2.76
N ILE A 34 -14.86 21.46 -1.75
CA ILE A 34 -14.74 20.00 -1.64
C ILE A 34 -16.11 19.30 -1.59
N CYS A 35 -17.15 19.95 -1.05
CA CYS A 35 -18.47 19.34 -0.95
C CYS A 35 -19.10 19.18 -2.33
N SER A 36 -18.97 20.22 -3.17
CA SER A 36 -19.46 20.20 -4.55
C SER A 36 -18.71 19.17 -5.39
N TRP A 37 -17.39 19.07 -5.23
CA TRP A 37 -16.58 18.08 -5.95
C TRP A 37 -16.95 16.63 -5.56
N LEU A 38 -17.09 16.35 -4.26
CA LEU A 38 -17.47 15.01 -3.78
C LEU A 38 -18.92 14.63 -4.11
N SER A 39 -19.79 15.61 -4.38
CA SER A 39 -21.19 15.37 -4.76
C SER A 39 -21.38 15.29 -6.28
N ASP A 40 -20.32 15.53 -7.06
CA ASP A 40 -20.33 15.38 -8.51
C ASP A 40 -19.94 13.94 -8.88
N ASP A 41 -20.92 13.14 -9.29
CA ASP A 41 -20.73 11.75 -9.75
C ASP A 41 -19.82 11.64 -10.99
N ASN A 42 -19.57 12.75 -11.69
CA ASN A 42 -18.69 12.81 -12.85
C ASN A 42 -17.32 13.42 -12.54
N ASN A 43 -16.95 13.61 -11.27
CA ASN A 43 -15.61 14.10 -10.94
C ASN A 43 -14.52 13.14 -11.46
N CYS A 44 -13.29 13.65 -11.65
CA CYS A 44 -12.21 12.88 -12.26
C CYS A 44 -11.84 11.60 -11.50
N TYR A 45 -12.06 11.58 -10.19
CA TYR A 45 -11.69 10.46 -9.34
C TYR A 45 -12.72 9.34 -9.43
N THR A 46 -14.02 9.66 -9.51
CA THR A 46 -15.08 8.69 -9.82
C THR A 46 -14.89 8.12 -11.24
N ARG A 47 -14.55 8.97 -12.23
CA ARG A 47 -14.23 8.51 -13.59
C ARG A 47 -13.04 7.55 -13.61
N PHE A 48 -11.97 7.90 -12.90
CA PHE A 48 -10.80 7.03 -12.78
C PHE A 48 -11.15 5.70 -12.10
N ALA A 49 -11.93 5.72 -11.03
CA ALA A 49 -12.37 4.49 -10.36
C ALA A 49 -13.15 3.56 -11.31
N ASN A 50 -14.04 4.12 -12.13
CA ASN A 50 -14.79 3.38 -13.15
C ASN A 50 -13.88 2.79 -14.24
N ASP A 51 -12.74 3.42 -14.50
CA ASP A 51 -11.72 2.96 -15.44
C ASP A 51 -10.87 1.82 -14.85
N VAL A 52 -10.50 1.89 -13.56
CA VAL A 52 -9.63 0.87 -12.92
C VAL A 52 -10.37 -0.41 -12.52
N VAL A 53 -11.60 -0.34 -12.02
CA VAL A 53 -12.42 -1.51 -11.64
C VAL A 53 -12.46 -2.61 -12.70
N PRO A 54 -12.58 -2.30 -13.99
CA PRO A 54 -12.59 -3.33 -15.02
C PRO A 54 -11.19 -3.85 -15.45
N GLN A 55 -10.11 -3.41 -14.79
CA GLN A 55 -8.74 -3.48 -15.29
C GLN A 55 -7.70 -3.96 -14.26
N CYS A 56 -6.44 -3.72 -14.60
CA CYS A 56 -5.25 -3.80 -13.77
C CYS A 56 -5.53 -3.41 -12.32
N GLY A 57 -5.28 -4.35 -11.41
CA GLY A 57 -5.35 -4.07 -9.98
C GLY A 57 -6.75 -4.09 -9.38
N TYR A 58 -7.82 -4.42 -10.12
CA TYR A 58 -9.07 -4.79 -9.45
C TYR A 58 -9.11 -6.29 -9.18
N PHE A 59 -8.90 -6.65 -7.93
CA PHE A 59 -9.28 -7.97 -7.44
C PHE A 59 -10.66 -7.85 -6.78
N PRO A 60 -11.57 -8.82 -6.97
CA PRO A 60 -12.85 -8.81 -6.29
C PRO A 60 -12.61 -8.62 -4.79
N PRO A 61 -13.22 -7.62 -4.15
CA PRO A 61 -12.87 -7.25 -2.79
C PRO A 61 -13.10 -8.44 -1.87
N ALA A 62 -12.04 -8.79 -1.14
CA ALA A 62 -12.07 -9.75 -0.06
C ALA A 62 -13.20 -9.47 0.94
N ASP A 63 -13.76 -10.52 1.55
CA ASP A 63 -14.61 -10.34 2.73
C ASP A 63 -13.80 -9.55 3.78
N PRO A 64 -14.22 -8.33 4.15
CA PRO A 64 -13.46 -7.51 5.09
C PRO A 64 -13.38 -8.13 6.49
N SER A 65 -14.22 -9.11 6.81
CA SER A 65 -14.22 -9.84 8.08
C SER A 65 -13.21 -11.00 8.13
N ASP A 66 -12.76 -11.50 6.97
CA ASP A 66 -11.75 -12.56 6.88
C ASP A 66 -10.73 -12.27 5.76
N PRO A 67 -9.70 -11.45 6.04
CA PRO A 67 -8.69 -11.08 5.06
C PRO A 67 -7.81 -12.26 4.62
N LEU A 68 -7.67 -13.30 5.45
CA LEU A 68 -6.83 -14.45 5.11
C LEU A 68 -7.54 -15.41 4.15
N ALA A 69 -8.82 -15.71 4.40
CA ALA A 69 -9.60 -16.56 3.50
C ALA A 69 -9.83 -15.92 2.13
N SER A 70 -9.76 -14.59 2.08
CA SER A 70 -10.07 -13.80 0.89
C SER A 70 -8.83 -13.25 0.17
N ALA A 71 -7.66 -13.84 0.41
CA ALA A 71 -6.45 -13.38 -0.23
C ALA A 71 -6.48 -13.50 -1.75
N THR A 72 -5.94 -12.49 -2.42
CA THR A 72 -5.88 -12.40 -3.88
C THR A 72 -4.55 -12.92 -4.44
N GLY A 73 -3.55 -13.07 -3.59
CA GLY A 73 -2.25 -13.66 -3.91
C GLY A 73 -1.47 -14.10 -2.69
N SER A 74 -0.25 -14.56 -2.91
CA SER A 74 0.66 -15.01 -1.83
C SER A 74 2.13 -14.74 -2.17
N PHE A 75 2.93 -14.53 -1.13
CA PHE A 75 4.38 -14.54 -1.21
C PHE A 75 4.89 -15.98 -1.10
N ALA A 76 6.00 -16.27 -1.79
CA ALA A 76 6.58 -17.61 -1.79
C ALA A 76 7.27 -17.96 -0.46
N SER A 77 7.87 -16.96 0.21
CA SER A 77 8.59 -17.14 1.47
C SER A 77 8.53 -15.88 2.32
N LEU A 78 8.87 -15.98 3.61
CA LEU A 78 8.98 -14.81 4.50
C LEU A 78 10.29 -14.04 4.30
N ASP A 79 11.31 -14.69 3.75
CA ASP A 79 12.65 -14.09 3.53
C ASP A 79 12.69 -13.19 2.30
N ASP A 80 11.72 -13.36 1.40
CA ASP A 80 11.58 -12.56 0.18
C ASP A 80 10.11 -12.17 -0.04
N LEU A 81 9.78 -10.96 0.40
CA LEU A 81 8.49 -10.31 0.16
C LEU A 81 8.57 -9.26 -0.96
N SER A 82 9.39 -9.51 -1.98
CA SER A 82 9.51 -8.63 -3.17
C SER A 82 8.42 -8.88 -4.22
N VAL A 83 7.87 -10.09 -4.28
CA VAL A 83 6.87 -10.46 -5.30
C VAL A 83 5.72 -11.24 -4.67
N CYS A 84 4.52 -10.67 -4.76
CA CYS A 84 3.29 -11.39 -4.48
C CYS A 84 2.69 -11.92 -5.79
N ILE A 85 2.42 -13.21 -5.82
CA ILE A 85 1.87 -13.90 -7.00
C ILE A 85 0.35 -14.01 -6.83
N GLY A 86 -0.39 -13.50 -7.81
CA GLY A 86 -1.85 -13.53 -7.80
C GLY A 86 -2.42 -14.94 -8.02
N ASN A 87 -3.47 -15.31 -7.29
CA ASN A 87 -4.13 -16.62 -7.37
C ASN A 87 -4.74 -16.91 -8.75
N GLN A 88 -5.05 -15.86 -9.51
CA GLN A 88 -5.59 -15.94 -10.88
C GLN A 88 -4.56 -15.59 -11.95
N GLY A 89 -3.27 -15.54 -11.58
CA GLY A 89 -2.18 -14.99 -12.38
C GLY A 89 -1.97 -13.50 -12.13
N GLY A 90 -0.88 -12.95 -12.69
CA GLY A 90 -0.42 -11.60 -12.38
C GLY A 90 0.51 -11.55 -11.17
N GLN A 91 1.21 -10.44 -11.00
CA GLN A 91 2.17 -10.25 -9.92
C GLN A 91 2.11 -8.82 -9.40
N ILE A 92 2.39 -8.64 -8.11
CA ILE A 92 2.66 -7.34 -7.51
C ILE A 92 4.12 -7.36 -7.08
N ILE A 93 4.91 -6.44 -7.64
CA ILE A 93 6.32 -6.26 -7.29
C ILE A 93 6.41 -5.11 -6.29
N PHE A 94 7.13 -5.34 -5.20
CA PHE A 94 7.38 -4.39 -4.12
C PHE A 94 8.82 -3.88 -4.24
N ASP A 95 8.99 -2.56 -4.35
CA ASP A 95 10.30 -1.92 -4.38
C ASP A 95 10.33 -0.72 -3.41
N PRO A 96 11.07 -0.80 -2.29
CA PRO A 96 11.86 -1.95 -1.85
C PRO A 96 10.98 -3.16 -1.48
N PRO A 97 11.55 -4.38 -1.40
CA PRO A 97 10.84 -5.54 -0.85
C PRO A 97 10.29 -5.25 0.54
N LEU A 98 9.12 -5.80 0.87
CA LEU A 98 8.55 -5.60 2.20
C LEU A 98 9.44 -6.24 3.27
N ASP A 99 9.74 -5.49 4.33
CA ASP A 99 10.45 -6.03 5.50
C ASP A 99 9.46 -6.22 6.66
N PRO A 100 9.19 -7.48 7.08
CA PRO A 100 8.34 -7.77 8.23
C PRO A 100 8.76 -7.07 9.53
N ALA A 101 10.03 -6.69 9.68
CA ALA A 101 10.52 -5.96 10.85
C ALA A 101 10.06 -4.49 10.88
N THR A 102 9.64 -3.94 9.74
CA THR A 102 9.16 -2.55 9.59
C THR A 102 7.64 -2.42 9.66
N PHE A 103 6.92 -3.52 9.92
CA PHE A 103 5.46 -3.49 10.00
C PHE A 103 4.98 -2.85 11.33
N PRO A 104 3.93 -2.00 11.30
CA PRO A 104 3.22 -1.53 10.11
C PRO A 104 4.05 -0.50 9.32
N ILE A 105 3.98 -0.58 7.99
CA ILE A 105 4.72 0.32 7.09
C ILE A 105 4.26 1.77 7.32
N THR A 106 5.22 2.66 7.57
CA THR A 106 5.01 4.11 7.79
C THR A 106 5.82 4.97 6.82
N GLN A 107 6.55 4.35 5.90
CA GLN A 107 7.41 5.00 4.92
C GLN A 107 6.81 4.86 3.52
N GLU A 108 7.44 5.53 2.55
CA GLU A 108 7.11 5.39 1.14
C GLU A 108 7.27 3.93 0.68
N GLN A 109 6.27 3.43 -0.02
CA GLN A 109 6.29 2.11 -0.64
C GLN A 109 5.80 2.19 -2.08
N SER A 110 6.56 1.61 -3.00
CA SER A 110 6.18 1.45 -4.40
C SER A 110 5.69 0.03 -4.67
N PHE A 111 4.67 -0.07 -5.53
CA PHE A 111 4.08 -1.31 -5.99
C PHE A 111 3.92 -1.27 -7.50
N THR A 112 4.50 -2.23 -8.20
CA THR A 112 4.29 -2.40 -9.64
C THR A 112 3.36 -3.57 -9.90
N ILE A 113 2.31 -3.32 -10.67
CA ILE A 113 1.26 -4.30 -10.98
C ILE A 113 1.56 -4.88 -12.36
N LEU A 114 1.78 -6.19 -12.40
CA LEU A 114 1.94 -6.95 -13.63
C LEU A 114 0.70 -7.79 -13.91
N ASP A 115 0.29 -7.82 -15.18
CA ASP A 115 -0.79 -8.68 -15.64
C ASP A 115 -0.37 -10.17 -15.71
N LYS A 116 -1.29 -11.04 -16.15
CA LYS A 116 -1.05 -12.49 -16.28
C LYS A 116 0.05 -12.87 -17.29
N LYS A 117 0.46 -11.93 -18.16
CA LYS A 117 1.53 -12.08 -19.13
C LYS A 117 2.84 -11.42 -18.66
N ALA A 118 2.89 -10.99 -17.40
CA ALA A 118 4.02 -10.24 -16.82
C ALA A 118 4.29 -8.89 -17.51
N VAL A 119 3.25 -8.27 -18.07
CA VAL A 119 3.33 -6.91 -18.63
C VAL A 119 2.90 -5.92 -17.56
N GLU A 120 3.65 -4.84 -17.41
CA GLU A 120 3.32 -3.76 -16.47
C GLU A 120 2.01 -3.08 -16.88
N CYS A 121 1.00 -3.23 -16.03
CA CYS A 121 -0.30 -2.63 -16.25
C CYS A 121 -0.53 -1.39 -15.36
N GLY A 122 0.30 -1.17 -14.34
CA GLY A 122 0.22 0.01 -13.50
C GLY A 122 1.26 0.04 -12.39
N ASN A 123 1.34 1.18 -11.71
CA ASN A 123 2.21 1.41 -10.56
C ASN A 123 1.46 2.22 -9.49
N ILE A 124 1.76 1.94 -8.22
CA ILE A 124 1.23 2.67 -7.08
C ILE A 124 2.38 3.16 -6.21
N LEU A 125 2.34 4.42 -5.82
CA LEU A 125 3.20 5.01 -4.81
C LEU A 125 2.36 5.34 -3.58
N TYR A 126 2.65 4.74 -2.44
CA TYR A 126 1.97 5.02 -1.18
C TYR A 126 2.93 5.72 -0.21
N PHE A 127 2.50 6.83 0.36
CA PHE A 127 3.24 7.55 1.41
C PHE A 127 2.46 7.56 2.73
N SER A 128 1.14 7.74 2.66
CA SER A 128 0.23 7.69 3.81
C SER A 128 -1.20 7.52 3.32
N ASP A 129 -2.15 7.36 4.24
CA ASP A 129 -3.57 7.24 3.91
C ASP A 129 -4.12 8.42 3.10
N ALA A 130 -3.53 9.61 3.24
CA ALA A 130 -3.92 10.83 2.52
C ALA A 130 -2.87 11.32 1.51
N SER A 131 -1.85 10.51 1.23
CA SER A 131 -0.82 10.82 0.22
C SER A 131 -0.45 9.55 -0.55
N PHE A 132 -0.93 9.44 -1.78
CA PHE A 132 -0.69 8.28 -2.64
C PHE A 132 -0.89 8.65 -4.12
N THR A 133 -0.28 7.89 -5.02
CA THR A 133 -0.51 7.99 -6.47
C THR A 133 -0.80 6.61 -7.02
N VAL A 134 -1.88 6.49 -7.80
CA VAL A 134 -2.17 5.30 -8.59
C VAL A 134 -2.03 5.65 -10.06
N THR A 135 -1.20 4.89 -10.75
CA THR A 135 -0.99 4.99 -12.20
C THR A 135 -1.44 3.69 -12.84
N ILE A 136 -2.34 3.77 -13.81
CA ILE A 136 -2.74 2.64 -14.65
C ILE A 136 -2.28 2.93 -16.07
N ASN A 137 -1.54 1.99 -16.64
CA ASN A 137 -1.09 2.08 -18.02
C ASN A 137 -2.29 1.89 -18.96
N PRO A 138 -2.41 2.69 -20.03
CA PRO A 138 -3.46 2.50 -21.01
C PRO A 138 -3.33 1.10 -21.64
N VAL A 139 -4.44 0.39 -21.78
CA VAL A 139 -4.45 -0.93 -22.42
C VAL A 139 -4.44 -0.76 -23.94
N ASP A 140 -3.42 -1.28 -24.61
CA ASP A 140 -3.41 -1.39 -26.07
C ASP A 140 -4.55 -2.30 -26.53
N LYS A 141 -5.55 -1.75 -27.24
CA LYS A 141 -6.61 -2.52 -27.89
C LYS A 141 -6.00 -3.33 -29.03
N ASN A 142 -6.11 -4.66 -29.00
CA ASN A 142 -5.97 -5.48 -30.23
C ASN A 142 -7.26 -5.36 -31.07
N ASP A 143 -7.16 -5.55 -32.39
CA ASP A 143 -8.18 -5.33 -33.44
C ASP A 143 -9.54 -6.07 -33.30
N ALA A 144 -9.83 -6.71 -32.16
CA ALA A 144 -11.13 -7.30 -31.81
C ALA A 144 -11.94 -6.50 -30.76
N GLY A 145 -11.37 -5.46 -30.15
CA GLY A 145 -12.12 -4.25 -29.77
C GLY A 145 -13.06 -4.23 -28.56
N THR A 146 -13.02 -5.17 -27.60
CA THR A 146 -13.67 -4.96 -26.28
C THR A 146 -12.84 -5.56 -25.16
N ALA A 147 -12.47 -4.76 -24.16
CA ALA A 147 -11.99 -5.32 -22.89
C ALA A 147 -13.20 -5.99 -22.20
N THR A 148 -13.01 -7.02 -21.38
CA THR A 148 -14.14 -7.69 -20.68
C THR A 148 -13.81 -7.93 -19.22
N CYS A 149 -14.78 -7.79 -18.32
CA CYS A 149 -14.64 -8.17 -16.91
C CYS A 149 -14.40 -9.68 -16.72
N PRO A 150 -13.99 -10.13 -15.51
CA PRO A 150 -13.82 -11.55 -15.20
C PRO A 150 -15.07 -12.42 -15.39
N ASP A 151 -16.26 -11.80 -15.41
CA ASP A 151 -17.55 -12.44 -15.69
C ASP A 151 -17.92 -12.46 -17.20
N GLY A 152 -17.03 -11.95 -18.07
CA GLY A 152 -17.21 -11.90 -19.52
C GLY A 152 -18.01 -10.70 -20.02
N THR A 153 -18.40 -9.76 -19.17
CA THR A 153 -19.12 -8.56 -19.60
C THR A 153 -18.22 -7.61 -20.39
N PRO A 154 -18.63 -7.14 -21.59
CA PRO A 154 -17.88 -6.17 -22.38
C PRO A 154 -17.77 -4.81 -21.67
N LEU A 155 -16.55 -4.32 -21.58
CA LEU A 155 -16.16 -3.00 -21.13
C LEU A 155 -16.31 -2.05 -22.29
N GLY A 156 -17.06 -0.97 -22.07
CA GLY A 156 -17.19 0.10 -23.05
C GLY A 156 -15.83 0.70 -23.42
N ASP A 157 -15.77 1.34 -24.58
CA ASP A 157 -14.54 1.80 -25.25
C ASP A 157 -13.66 2.83 -24.51
N ASN A 158 -14.02 3.23 -23.29
CA ASN A 158 -13.50 4.39 -22.55
C ASN A 158 -12.40 4.05 -21.53
N ILE A 159 -11.59 3.04 -21.81
CA ILE A 159 -10.39 2.78 -21.01
C ILE A 159 -9.32 3.82 -21.37
N LEU A 160 -8.98 4.72 -20.44
CA LEU A 160 -8.08 5.85 -20.70
C LEU A 160 -6.75 5.72 -19.96
N GLY A 161 -6.73 5.06 -18.80
CA GLY A 161 -5.57 4.97 -17.92
C GLY A 161 -5.15 6.34 -17.37
N GLY A 162 -3.88 6.44 -16.98
CA GLY A 162 -3.26 7.64 -16.45
C GLY A 162 -2.98 7.58 -14.95
N ALA A 163 -2.51 8.70 -14.40
CA ALA A 163 -2.10 8.83 -13.01
C ALA A 163 -3.09 9.70 -12.23
N PHE A 164 -3.64 9.13 -11.17
CA PHE A 164 -4.39 9.85 -10.15
C PHE A 164 -3.55 9.97 -8.89
N GLY A 165 -3.45 11.17 -8.32
CA GLY A 165 -2.66 11.43 -7.11
C GLY A 165 -3.41 12.24 -6.07
N VAL A 166 -3.16 11.91 -4.80
CA VAL A 166 -3.56 12.66 -3.62
C VAL A 166 -2.31 13.00 -2.84
N GLU A 167 -2.18 14.24 -2.38
CA GLU A 167 -1.02 14.70 -1.62
C GLU A 167 -1.49 15.59 -0.47
N LYS A 168 -1.23 15.15 0.78
CA LYS A 168 -1.44 15.97 1.97
C LYS A 168 -0.23 16.90 2.19
N GLU A 169 -0.48 18.20 2.30
CA GLU A 169 0.58 19.17 2.59
C GLU A 169 1.07 19.02 4.04
N ALA A 170 2.39 18.95 4.23
CA ALA A 170 3.00 18.83 5.55
C ALA A 170 2.67 20.04 6.44
N GLY A 171 2.13 19.77 7.63
CA GLY A 171 1.80 20.79 8.62
C GLY A 171 0.56 21.64 8.29
N ARG A 172 -0.21 21.30 7.23
CA ARG A 172 -1.48 21.95 6.92
C ARG A 172 -2.62 20.96 6.75
N GLU A 173 -3.83 21.45 7.00
CA GLU A 173 -5.07 20.72 6.73
C GLU A 173 -5.50 20.94 5.28
N ARG A 174 -4.63 20.56 4.34
CA ARG A 174 -4.81 20.76 2.90
C ARG A 174 -4.45 19.49 2.14
N ILE A 175 -5.25 19.17 1.14
CA ILE A 175 -5.01 18.06 0.21
C ILE A 175 -5.06 18.58 -1.22
N ASP A 176 -4.06 18.17 -2.00
CA ASP A 176 -4.01 18.35 -3.44
C ASP A 176 -4.41 17.06 -4.14
N VAL A 177 -5.29 17.18 -5.14
CA VAL A 177 -5.74 16.08 -5.98
C VAL A 177 -5.31 16.36 -7.41
N LYS A 178 -4.57 15.42 -8.00
CA LYS A 178 -4.09 15.45 -9.38
C LYS A 178 -4.86 14.40 -10.18
N CYS A 179 -5.62 14.85 -11.17
CA CYS A 179 -6.42 13.96 -12.01
C CYS A 179 -5.59 13.35 -13.16
N PRO A 180 -6.04 12.21 -13.71
CA PRO A 180 -5.46 11.64 -14.93
C PRO A 180 -5.37 12.67 -16.06
N GLY A 181 -4.25 12.63 -16.80
CA GLY A 181 -3.94 13.59 -17.87
C GLY A 181 -3.35 14.92 -17.40
N GLY A 182 -3.28 15.19 -16.09
CA GLY A 182 -2.53 16.30 -15.50
C GLY A 182 -3.13 17.70 -15.70
N LEU A 183 -4.24 17.82 -16.43
CA LEU A 183 -4.91 19.09 -16.75
C LEU A 183 -5.80 19.60 -15.61
N GLU A 184 -6.37 18.69 -14.81
CA GLU A 184 -7.24 19.01 -13.69
C GLU A 184 -6.47 18.78 -12.39
N GLN A 185 -6.29 19.87 -11.61
CA GLN A 185 -5.72 19.83 -10.28
C GLN A 185 -6.63 20.60 -9.32
N TYR A 186 -6.88 19.99 -8.16
CA TYR A 186 -7.76 20.56 -7.16
C TYR A 186 -7.01 20.69 -5.84
N ASN A 187 -7.19 21.84 -5.19
CA ASN A 187 -6.69 22.07 -3.85
C ASN A 187 -7.88 22.20 -2.90
N PHE A 188 -7.90 21.38 -1.85
CA PHE A 188 -8.97 21.36 -0.87
C PHE A 188 -8.45 21.66 0.53
N ASN A 189 -9.23 22.42 1.29
CA ASN A 189 -8.99 22.63 2.71
C ASN A 189 -9.83 21.63 3.51
N LEU A 190 -9.17 20.76 4.29
CA LEU A 190 -9.85 19.75 5.10
C LEU A 190 -10.72 20.36 6.20
N LEU A 191 -10.48 21.61 6.60
CA LEU A 191 -11.36 22.31 7.54
C LEU A 191 -12.70 22.72 6.90
N GLN A 192 -12.80 22.82 5.57
CA GLN A 192 -14.09 23.07 4.88
C GLN A 192 -15.07 21.88 5.03
N GLN A 193 -14.58 20.69 5.43
CA GLN A 193 -15.43 19.54 5.72
C GLN A 193 -16.48 19.86 6.79
N GLN A 194 -16.10 20.64 7.82
CA GLN A 194 -17.02 21.09 8.87
C GLN A 194 -18.15 21.95 8.29
N THR A 195 -17.85 22.76 7.27
CA THR A 195 -18.83 23.60 6.57
C THR A 195 -19.79 22.78 5.71
N CYS A 196 -19.32 21.68 5.10
CA CYS A 196 -20.19 20.74 4.39
C CYS A 196 -21.24 20.10 5.32
N ILE A 197 -20.81 19.76 6.55
CA ILE A 197 -21.63 19.16 7.61
C ILE A 197 -22.61 20.19 8.22
N GLU A 198 -22.31 21.49 8.14
CA GLU A 198 -23.14 22.57 8.70
C GLU A 198 -24.17 23.14 7.71
N ARG A 199 -23.97 22.95 6.39
CA ARG A 199 -24.96 23.32 5.35
C ARG A 199 -26.27 22.50 5.39
N THR A 200 -26.32 21.51 6.27
CA THR A 200 -27.38 20.52 6.42
C THR A 200 -28.12 20.83 7.72
N GLY A 201 -29.40 21.21 7.61
CA GLY A 201 -30.26 21.54 8.74
C GLY A 201 -30.81 20.33 9.51
N ASP A 202 -30.35 19.12 9.23
CA ASP A 202 -30.85 17.87 9.79
C ASP A 202 -29.76 17.21 10.64
N ALA A 203 -30.03 17.00 11.94
CA ALA A 203 -29.07 16.46 12.90
C ALA A 203 -28.67 14.99 12.62
N ASN A 204 -29.57 14.18 12.05
CA ASN A 204 -29.25 12.81 11.63
C ASN A 204 -28.38 12.82 10.37
N ARG A 205 -28.70 13.73 9.44
CA ARG A 205 -27.89 13.98 8.25
C ARG A 205 -26.51 14.53 8.62
N LYS A 206 -26.41 15.35 9.68
CA LYS A 206 -25.15 15.88 10.22
C LYS A 206 -24.24 14.77 10.73
N ALA A 207 -24.74 13.86 11.56
CA ALA A 207 -23.97 12.72 12.05
C ALA A 207 -23.57 11.74 10.93
N GLN A 208 -24.48 11.51 9.96
CA GLN A 208 -24.19 10.74 8.76
C GLN A 208 -23.14 11.42 7.89
N LEU A 209 -23.15 12.75 7.75
CA LEU A 209 -22.18 13.50 6.94
C LEU A 209 -20.82 13.63 7.62
N THR A 210 -20.75 13.73 8.95
CA THR A 210 -19.46 13.65 9.67
C THR A 210 -18.78 12.30 9.43
N LYS A 211 -19.55 11.21 9.45
CA LYS A 211 -19.06 9.86 9.13
C LYS A 211 -18.75 9.71 7.63
N ALA A 212 -19.65 10.17 6.77
CA ALA A 212 -19.54 10.07 5.33
C ALA A 212 -18.40 10.92 4.77
N PHE A 213 -18.08 12.10 5.31
CA PHE A 213 -16.95 12.90 4.81
C PHE A 213 -15.61 12.23 5.05
N LYS A 214 -15.39 11.70 6.27
CA LYS A 214 -14.18 10.92 6.57
C LYS A 214 -14.10 9.66 5.70
N ASP A 215 -15.25 9.01 5.49
CA ASP A 215 -15.34 7.77 4.71
C ASP A 215 -15.35 8.01 3.18
N ASN A 216 -15.62 9.24 2.70
CA ASN A 216 -15.72 9.58 1.27
C ASN A 216 -14.54 10.39 0.75
N MET A 217 -13.62 10.88 1.59
CA MET A 217 -12.39 11.50 1.07
C MET A 217 -11.55 10.48 0.28
N PRO A 218 -10.89 10.92 -0.81
CA PRO A 218 -9.85 10.14 -1.44
C PRO A 218 -8.80 9.72 -0.41
N ARG A 219 -8.71 8.41 -0.17
CA ARG A 219 -7.74 7.84 0.76
C ARG A 219 -7.29 6.47 0.30
N ALA A 220 -6.08 6.13 0.69
CA ALA A 220 -5.55 4.78 0.61
C ALA A 220 -5.48 4.17 2.03
N GLU A 221 -5.37 2.86 2.10
CA GLU A 221 -5.13 2.11 3.33
C GLU A 221 -4.17 0.96 3.00
N LEU A 222 -2.96 1.01 3.55
CA LEU A 222 -1.98 -0.07 3.46
C LEU A 222 -1.89 -0.77 4.82
N ILE A 223 -2.47 -1.96 4.93
CA ILE A 223 -2.41 -2.77 6.15
C ILE A 223 -1.39 -3.88 5.94
N THR A 224 -0.47 -4.01 6.90
CA THR A 224 0.50 -5.10 6.95
C THR A 224 0.43 -5.80 8.29
N ASN A 225 0.45 -7.13 8.25
CA ASN A 225 0.50 -8.00 9.41
C ASN A 225 1.49 -9.11 9.12
N ARG A 226 2.47 -9.32 10.01
CA ARG A 226 3.51 -10.34 9.85
C ARG A 226 2.99 -11.78 10.03
N GLY A 227 1.83 -11.95 10.66
CA GLY A 227 1.36 -13.25 11.11
C GLY A 227 1.96 -13.65 12.46
N VAL A 228 1.64 -14.86 12.90
CA VAL A 228 2.08 -15.42 14.19
C VAL A 228 2.83 -16.72 13.92
N PRO A 229 4.03 -16.93 14.50
CA PRO A 229 4.76 -18.18 14.32
C PRO A 229 3.98 -19.38 14.87
N ALA A 230 4.27 -20.56 14.33
CA ALA A 230 3.79 -21.79 14.94
C ALA A 230 4.36 -21.94 16.35
N THR A 231 3.59 -22.55 17.25
CA THR A 231 4.05 -22.91 18.59
C THR A 231 3.76 -24.38 18.83
N ASN A 232 4.24 -24.91 19.95
CA ASN A 232 3.89 -26.27 20.38
C ASN A 232 2.36 -26.43 20.60
N ASP A 233 1.63 -25.32 20.75
CA ASP A 233 0.20 -25.29 21.06
C ASP A 233 -0.68 -25.08 19.81
N GLY A 234 -0.10 -24.89 18.62
CA GLY A 234 -0.88 -24.72 17.40
C GLY A 234 -0.09 -24.32 16.14
N PRO A 235 -0.72 -24.43 14.96
CA PRO A 235 -0.12 -24.01 13.71
C PRO A 235 0.09 -22.49 13.69
N GLY A 236 1.10 -22.05 12.95
CA GLY A 236 1.33 -20.63 12.70
C GLY A 236 0.18 -20.02 11.91
N VAL A 237 -0.05 -18.73 12.12
CA VAL A 237 -1.08 -17.96 11.40
C VAL A 237 -0.39 -17.10 10.37
N SER A 238 -0.78 -17.24 9.10
CA SER A 238 -0.25 -16.40 8.02
C SER A 238 -0.51 -14.92 8.27
N GLY A 239 0.44 -14.10 7.85
CA GLY A 239 0.29 -12.66 7.77
C GLY A 239 -0.39 -12.24 6.46
N TYR A 240 -0.50 -10.93 6.26
CA TYR A 240 -0.94 -10.37 4.99
C TYR A 240 -0.41 -8.94 4.77
N ALA A 241 -0.27 -8.55 3.50
CA ALA A 241 -0.14 -7.18 3.07
C ALA A 241 -1.32 -6.82 2.16
N ARG A 242 -2.04 -5.75 2.46
CA ARG A 242 -3.26 -5.37 1.75
C ARG A 242 -3.30 -3.88 1.47
N LEU A 243 -3.57 -3.52 0.22
CA LEU A 243 -3.77 -2.14 -0.18
C LEU A 243 -5.19 -1.93 -0.71
N ARG A 244 -5.87 -0.94 -0.15
CA ARG A 244 -7.20 -0.48 -0.59
C ARG A 244 -7.16 1.00 -0.91
N VAL A 245 -7.90 1.41 -1.93
CA VAL A 245 -8.16 2.83 -2.21
C VAL A 245 -9.66 3.05 -2.21
N TYR A 246 -10.06 4.14 -1.56
CA TYR A 246 -11.46 4.52 -1.37
C TYR A 246 -11.78 5.71 -2.27
N TYR A 247 -12.80 5.52 -3.12
CA TYR A 247 -13.27 6.49 -4.08
C TYR A 247 -14.66 7.03 -3.66
N PRO A 248 -14.82 8.35 -3.42
CA PRO A 248 -16.08 9.05 -3.21
C PRO A 248 -17.10 8.81 -4.30
N PRO A 249 -18.37 9.09 -3.97
CA PRO A 249 -19.38 8.07 -3.79
C PRO A 249 -19.73 7.39 -5.10
N ALA A 250 -20.10 6.11 -4.99
CA ALA A 250 -20.70 5.41 -6.11
C ALA A 250 -22.04 6.09 -6.47
N PRO A 251 -22.30 6.38 -7.77
CA PRO A 251 -23.60 6.89 -8.18
C PRO A 251 -24.69 5.89 -7.80
N ALA A 252 -25.89 6.37 -7.49
CA ALA A 252 -26.98 5.54 -6.99
C ALA A 252 -27.38 4.36 -7.90
N ASN A 253 -26.95 4.40 -9.17
CA ASN A 253 -27.21 3.40 -10.21
C ASN A 253 -25.92 3.03 -10.97
N ASP A 254 -24.81 2.80 -10.26
CA ASP A 254 -23.55 2.38 -10.88
C ASP A 254 -23.71 1.06 -11.69
N PRO A 255 -23.60 1.10 -13.03
CA PRO A 255 -23.76 -0.08 -13.88
C PRO A 255 -22.44 -0.84 -14.11
N THR A 256 -21.33 -0.50 -13.43
CA THR A 256 -20.03 -1.15 -13.65
C THR A 256 -19.86 -2.47 -12.89
N CYS A 257 -19.02 -3.35 -13.45
CA CYS A 257 -18.87 -4.77 -13.08
C CYS A 257 -18.75 -5.02 -11.58
N GLY A 258 -19.65 -5.87 -11.07
CA GLY A 258 -19.77 -6.18 -9.65
C GLY A 258 -21.08 -5.72 -9.02
N SER A 259 -21.89 -4.90 -9.71
CA SER A 259 -23.21 -4.47 -9.25
C SER A 259 -24.24 -5.61 -9.07
N ALA A 260 -23.89 -6.84 -9.46
CA ALA A 260 -24.67 -8.07 -9.21
C ALA A 260 -24.13 -8.93 -8.05
N THR A 261 -23.20 -8.42 -7.23
CA THR A 261 -22.67 -9.13 -6.05
C THR A 261 -23.15 -8.48 -4.75
N ALA A 262 -23.18 -9.24 -3.65
CA ALA A 262 -23.59 -8.76 -2.33
C ALA A 262 -22.71 -7.60 -1.77
N ASN A 263 -21.61 -7.27 -2.43
CA ASN A 263 -20.60 -6.28 -2.02
C ASN A 263 -20.59 -5.01 -2.88
N ALA A 264 -21.59 -4.80 -3.75
CA ALA A 264 -21.71 -3.56 -4.51
C ALA A 264 -21.85 -2.34 -3.56
N PRO A 265 -21.14 -1.22 -3.81
CA PRO A 265 -21.26 -0.04 -2.96
C PRO A 265 -22.69 0.49 -3.01
N LYS A 266 -23.27 0.79 -1.84
CA LYS A 266 -24.60 1.41 -1.79
C LYS A 266 -24.49 2.87 -2.21
N ALA A 267 -25.59 3.44 -2.71
CA ALA A 267 -25.67 4.85 -3.05
C ALA A 267 -25.15 5.74 -1.91
N GLY A 268 -24.11 6.53 -2.18
CA GLY A 268 -23.49 7.42 -1.19
C GLY A 268 -22.40 6.80 -0.31
N GLU A 269 -22.06 5.52 -0.50
CA GLU A 269 -20.88 4.88 0.08
C GLU A 269 -19.67 5.00 -0.86
N PRO A 270 -18.44 4.98 -0.31
CA PRO A 270 -17.24 4.98 -1.13
C PRO A 270 -17.15 3.67 -1.92
N ARG A 271 -16.75 3.75 -3.18
CA ARG A 271 -16.29 2.57 -3.93
C ARG A 271 -14.91 2.19 -3.39
N VAL A 272 -14.75 0.93 -3.01
CA VAL A 272 -13.46 0.40 -2.51
C VAL A 272 -12.83 -0.45 -3.61
N VAL A 273 -11.62 -0.10 -4.03
CA VAL A 273 -10.80 -0.93 -4.93
C VAL A 273 -9.68 -1.55 -4.10
N GLU A 274 -9.66 -2.87 -4.04
CA GLU A 274 -8.57 -3.63 -3.43
C GLU A 274 -7.55 -3.97 -4.50
N TYR A 275 -6.38 -3.33 -4.41
CA TYR A 275 -5.30 -3.49 -5.37
C TYR A 275 -4.53 -4.79 -5.19
N PHE A 276 -4.42 -5.24 -3.94
CA PHE A 276 -3.92 -6.57 -3.60
C PHE A 276 -4.26 -6.90 -2.15
N ASN A 277 -4.35 -8.21 -1.88
CA ASN A 277 -4.39 -8.78 -0.55
C ASN A 277 -3.53 -10.05 -0.55
N CYS A 278 -2.27 -9.91 -0.18
CA CYS A 278 -1.22 -10.91 -0.36
C CYS A 278 -0.94 -11.63 0.95
N LEU A 279 -1.08 -12.96 0.98
CA LEU A 279 -0.71 -13.77 2.13
C LEU A 279 0.80 -13.79 2.31
N ILE A 280 1.23 -13.55 3.55
CA ILE A 280 2.59 -13.71 4.00
C ILE A 280 2.66 -15.04 4.75
N PRO A 281 3.56 -15.98 4.37
CA PRO A 281 3.74 -17.23 5.10
C PRO A 281 3.99 -16.97 6.60
N PRO A 282 3.49 -17.84 7.49
CA PRO A 282 3.71 -17.66 8.92
C PRO A 282 5.22 -17.68 9.23
N PRO A 283 5.70 -16.88 10.20
CA PRO A 283 7.07 -16.97 10.64
C PRO A 283 7.42 -18.37 11.15
N PRO A 284 8.68 -18.84 10.99
CA PRO A 284 9.11 -20.09 11.58
C PRO A 284 8.96 -20.06 13.11
N ALA A 285 8.68 -21.22 13.69
CA ALA A 285 8.53 -21.35 15.14
C ALA A 285 9.84 -20.98 15.88
N PRO A 286 9.75 -20.43 17.10
CA PRO A 286 10.89 -20.42 18.03
C PRO A 286 11.52 -21.81 18.10
N CYS A 287 12.83 -21.89 18.34
CA CYS A 287 13.68 -23.08 18.33
C CYS A 287 14.10 -23.59 16.94
N SER A 288 13.78 -22.85 15.88
CA SER A 288 14.11 -23.22 14.49
C SER A 288 14.13 -22.03 13.52
N ASN A 289 14.14 -20.80 14.02
CA ASN A 289 13.99 -19.58 13.24
C ASN A 289 15.29 -18.77 13.09
N MET A 290 16.42 -19.32 13.55
CA MET A 290 17.77 -18.73 13.51
C MET A 290 17.91 -17.42 14.29
N VAL A 291 16.98 -17.13 15.20
CA VAL A 291 16.98 -15.93 16.04
C VAL A 291 16.82 -16.34 17.49
N LYS A 292 17.65 -15.78 18.38
CA LYS A 292 17.48 -16.01 19.82
C LYS A 292 16.21 -15.34 20.33
N ASP A 293 15.11 -16.08 20.43
CA ASP A 293 13.83 -15.57 20.90
C ASP A 293 13.05 -16.55 21.82
N GLY A 294 11.88 -16.10 22.27
CA GLY A 294 11.05 -16.88 23.19
C GLY A 294 11.77 -17.25 24.49
N ASN A 295 11.94 -18.56 24.72
CA ASN A 295 12.57 -19.12 25.91
C ASN A 295 13.91 -19.81 25.62
N GLU A 296 14.52 -19.52 24.47
CA GLU A 296 15.84 -20.02 24.09
C GLU A 296 16.95 -19.48 24.99
N THR A 297 17.91 -20.33 25.33
CA THR A 297 19.12 -19.87 26.03
C THR A 297 20.25 -19.50 25.08
N ASP A 298 20.26 -20.11 23.88
CA ASP A 298 21.03 -19.66 22.72
C ASP A 298 20.22 -19.87 21.43
N VAL A 299 20.68 -19.33 20.30
CA VAL A 299 19.94 -19.37 19.02
C VAL A 299 19.45 -20.78 18.70
N ASP A 300 18.12 -20.94 18.60
CA ASP A 300 17.41 -22.18 18.29
C ASP A 300 17.65 -23.36 19.27
N CYS A 301 18.10 -23.10 20.50
CA CYS A 301 18.36 -24.16 21.48
C CYS A 301 18.14 -23.77 22.94
N GLY A 302 18.04 -24.81 23.77
CA GLY A 302 17.95 -24.67 25.22
C GLY A 302 16.58 -24.19 25.70
N GLY A 303 16.43 -23.98 27.01
CA GLY A 303 15.15 -23.72 27.65
C GLY A 303 14.11 -24.79 27.29
N ASN A 304 13.00 -24.34 26.71
CA ASN A 304 11.90 -25.21 26.29
C ASN A 304 12.08 -25.81 24.89
N CYS A 305 13.18 -25.52 24.21
CA CYS A 305 13.43 -26.08 22.88
C CYS A 305 13.63 -27.60 22.94
N PRO A 306 13.11 -28.33 21.93
CA PRO A 306 13.43 -29.75 21.74
C PRO A 306 14.94 -29.95 21.53
N THR A 307 15.56 -29.03 20.79
CA THR A 307 17.01 -28.98 20.55
C THR A 307 17.72 -28.47 21.80
N LYS A 308 18.66 -29.27 22.32
CA LYS A 308 19.54 -28.87 23.41
C LYS A 308 20.81 -28.22 22.86
N CYS A 309 21.33 -27.25 23.58
CA CYS A 309 22.49 -26.48 23.20
C CYS A 309 23.77 -27.34 23.26
N GLY A 310 24.60 -27.18 22.23
CA GLY A 310 25.91 -27.81 22.11
C GLY A 310 27.00 -27.08 22.89
N GLU A 311 28.22 -27.61 22.86
CA GLU A 311 29.37 -27.03 23.58
C GLU A 311 29.63 -25.58 23.17
N GLY A 312 29.88 -24.70 24.14
CA GLY A 312 30.16 -23.28 23.94
C GLY A 312 28.92 -22.40 23.71
N GLN A 313 27.74 -22.98 23.53
CA GLN A 313 26.48 -22.24 23.45
C GLN A 313 25.98 -21.83 24.83
N ASN A 314 25.27 -20.71 24.90
CA ASN A 314 24.76 -20.12 26.14
C ASN A 314 23.69 -21.00 26.79
N CYS A 315 23.71 -21.06 28.13
CA CYS A 315 22.78 -21.83 28.93
C CYS A 315 22.41 -21.07 30.22
N ASN A 316 21.27 -21.41 30.82
CA ASN A 316 20.87 -20.95 32.15
C ASN A 316 20.84 -22.11 33.17
N SER A 317 20.66 -23.34 32.70
CA SER A 317 20.53 -24.56 33.49
C SER A 317 21.08 -25.77 32.75
N ASN A 318 21.40 -26.85 33.47
CA ASN A 318 21.89 -28.10 32.86
C ASN A 318 20.91 -28.70 31.84
N ASN A 319 19.62 -28.40 31.97
CA ASN A 319 18.59 -28.89 31.04
C ASN A 319 18.63 -28.20 29.67
N ASP A 320 19.40 -27.12 29.55
CA ASP A 320 19.58 -26.42 28.29
C ASP A 320 20.63 -27.10 27.42
N CYS A 321 21.55 -27.85 28.02
CA CYS A 321 22.68 -28.48 27.36
C CYS A 321 22.40 -29.93 26.95
N ASP A 322 23.03 -30.39 25.87
CA ASP A 322 22.89 -31.77 25.42
C ASP A 322 23.60 -32.74 26.38
N SER A 323 22.84 -33.27 27.33
CA SER A 323 23.34 -34.26 28.30
C SER A 323 23.69 -35.61 27.67
N SER A 324 23.23 -35.91 26.44
CA SER A 324 23.56 -37.17 25.76
C SER A 324 25.03 -37.26 25.38
N VAL A 325 25.69 -36.11 25.21
CA VAL A 325 27.13 -35.97 24.99
C VAL A 325 27.89 -35.50 26.23
N GLY A 326 27.23 -35.49 27.40
CA GLY A 326 27.86 -35.18 28.69
C GLY A 326 28.01 -33.69 29.00
N LEU A 327 27.30 -32.80 28.29
CA LEU A 327 27.39 -31.36 28.55
C LEU A 327 26.56 -30.95 29.78
N THR A 328 27.11 -30.02 30.56
CA THR A 328 26.45 -29.35 31.69
C THR A 328 26.59 -27.84 31.56
N CYS A 329 25.70 -27.09 32.21
CA CYS A 329 25.75 -25.64 32.18
C CYS A 329 26.74 -25.13 33.22
N GLY A 330 27.72 -24.33 32.80
CA GLY A 330 28.67 -23.72 33.72
C GLY A 330 29.41 -22.52 33.15
N PHE A 331 30.14 -21.82 34.01
CA PHE A 331 30.86 -20.62 33.60
C PHE A 331 32.12 -20.96 32.78
N VAL A 332 32.26 -20.29 31.63
CA VAL A 332 33.46 -20.24 30.77
C VAL A 332 33.72 -18.76 30.47
N GLY A 333 34.88 -18.25 30.87
CA GLY A 333 35.21 -16.82 30.64
C GLY A 333 34.22 -15.81 31.25
N GLY A 334 33.45 -16.21 32.27
CA GLY A 334 32.43 -15.36 32.91
C GLY A 334 31.03 -15.43 32.30
N ILE A 335 30.83 -16.23 31.24
CA ILE A 335 29.53 -16.46 30.59
C ILE A 335 29.08 -17.89 30.90
N GLN A 336 27.78 -18.11 31.16
CA GLN A 336 27.25 -19.47 31.32
C GLN A 336 27.09 -20.13 29.96
N GLN A 337 27.83 -21.21 29.75
CA GLN A 337 27.86 -21.97 28.50
C GLN A 337 27.82 -23.47 28.78
N CYS A 338 27.32 -24.23 27.81
CA CYS A 338 27.38 -25.67 27.84
C CYS A 338 28.83 -26.14 27.69
N LYS A 339 29.30 -26.97 28.62
CA LYS A 339 30.66 -27.51 28.65
C LYS A 339 30.70 -28.91 29.24
N MET A 340 31.77 -29.64 28.95
CA MET A 340 32.07 -30.93 29.57
C MET A 340 32.58 -30.77 31.02
#